data_AF-A0A965GDY2-F1
#
_entry.id   AF-A0A965GDY2-F1
#
_cell.length_a   1.000
_cell.length_b   1.000
_cell.length_c   1.000
_cell.angle_alpha   90.00
_cell.angle_beta   90.00
_cell.angle_gamma   90.00
#
_symmetry.space_group_name_H-M   'P 1'
#
loop_
_entity.id
_entity.type
_entity.pdbx_description
1 polymer ?
#
loop_
_entity_poly.entity_id
_entity_poly.type
_entity_poly.pdbx_seq_one_letter_code
_entity_poly.pdbx_strand_id
1 'polypeptide(L)'
;NAGTITNKALTSNVATLTTSAAHGLAVDDEVWVEGVDVTFNGKYTVTAVGSTTTFSYAKTASNVSSTAVSSSTALVNKIGSINIEDESTLASTGYLTTGYIRYGTLEPKNFKRLLARGDFTYGSLTLETVDKDGTEYDHITYETGVTAVEVGTSQPDTAQEYVAFKFILNRDTTTTSQGPVFKGYQAKATIATPRQRVMKFPVYCFDIETDRYNVVSGYEGKALARLQLLEGVEENGDVVTWQDLTTGESRQVVIEQISFTRMTPPDKRFDGFGGVIEITIRTV
;
A
#
# COMPACT_ATOMS: atom_id res chain seq x y z
N ASN A 1 -18.22 28.02 8.18
CA ASN A 1 -18.91 28.93 9.10
C ASN A 1 -20.36 29.03 8.65
N ALA A 2 -21.29 28.54 9.48
CA ALA A 2 -22.73 28.57 9.21
C ALA A 2 -23.42 29.79 9.84
N GLY A 3 -22.70 30.65 10.57
CA GLY A 3 -23.17 31.97 10.99
C GLY A 3 -22.83 32.33 12.43
N THR A 4 -22.97 33.63 12.76
CA THR A 4 -22.86 34.15 14.13
C THR A 4 -24.17 33.94 14.88
N ILE A 5 -24.12 33.45 16.11
CA ILE A 5 -25.29 33.20 16.95
C ILE A 5 -25.67 34.46 17.72
N THR A 6 -26.94 34.86 17.63
CA THR A 6 -27.48 36.10 18.22
C THR A 6 -28.41 35.83 19.40
N ASN A 7 -29.09 34.69 19.41
CA ASN A 7 -29.98 34.29 20.51
C ASN A 7 -29.86 32.80 20.81
N LYS A 8 -30.09 32.46 22.09
CA LYS A 8 -30.15 31.10 22.60
C LYS A 8 -31.42 30.89 23.43
N ALA A 9 -32.01 29.71 23.31
CA ALA A 9 -33.13 29.27 24.14
C ALA A 9 -33.02 27.76 24.38
N LEU A 10 -33.52 27.28 25.51
CA LEU A 10 -33.60 25.84 25.80
C LEU A 10 -34.94 25.53 26.46
N THR A 11 -35.70 24.61 25.89
CA THR A 11 -36.98 24.16 26.45
C THR A 11 -37.10 22.66 26.28
N SER A 12 -37.41 21.95 27.37
CA SER A 12 -37.67 20.50 27.35
C SER A 12 -36.54 19.70 26.68
N ASN A 13 -35.29 20.01 27.06
CA ASN A 13 -34.07 19.42 26.51
C ASN A 13 -33.81 19.67 25.01
N VAL A 14 -34.45 20.69 24.43
CA VAL A 14 -34.18 21.15 23.05
C VAL A 14 -33.57 22.54 23.11
N ALA A 15 -32.31 22.65 22.69
CA ALA A 15 -31.65 23.93 22.48
C ALA A 15 -32.05 24.47 21.10
N THR A 16 -32.42 25.74 21.03
CA THR A 16 -32.72 26.46 19.79
C THR A 16 -31.85 27.69 19.70
N LEU A 17 -31.08 27.81 18.62
CA LEU A 17 -30.17 28.92 18.38
C LEU A 17 -30.63 29.73 17.18
N THR A 18 -30.46 31.05 17.26
CA THR A 18 -30.73 31.99 16.16
C THR A 18 -29.43 32.53 15.61
N THR A 19 -29.26 32.51 14.29
CA THR A 19 -28.10 33.09 13.60
C THR A 19 -28.41 34.49 13.05
N SER A 20 -27.38 35.32 12.90
CA SER A 20 -27.50 36.69 12.36
C SER A 20 -27.87 36.75 10.87
N ALA A 21 -27.61 35.66 10.14
CA ALA A 21 -27.88 35.50 8.71
C ALA A 21 -28.32 34.08 8.40
N ALA A 22 -28.74 33.82 7.16
CA ALA A 22 -29.19 32.50 6.73
C ALA A 22 -28.07 31.45 6.90
N HIS A 23 -28.33 30.38 7.64
CA HIS A 23 -27.28 29.43 8.06
C HIS A 23 -27.05 28.26 7.10
N GLY A 24 -28.00 27.96 6.22
CA GLY A 24 -27.86 26.88 5.22
C GLY A 24 -27.70 25.47 5.81
N LEU A 25 -28.12 25.28 7.06
CA LEU A 25 -28.09 23.98 7.76
C LEU A 25 -29.35 23.19 7.41
N ALA A 26 -29.22 21.87 7.36
CA ALA A 26 -30.32 20.92 7.23
C ALA A 26 -30.43 20.05 8.50
N VAL A 27 -31.56 19.36 8.65
CA VAL A 27 -31.68 18.27 9.63
C VAL A 27 -30.60 17.21 9.32
N ASP A 28 -30.07 16.59 10.37
CA ASP A 28 -28.97 15.62 10.35
C ASP A 28 -27.57 16.20 10.07
N ASP A 29 -27.43 17.51 9.82
CA ASP A 29 -26.11 18.13 9.78
C ASP A 29 -25.42 18.05 11.14
N GLU A 30 -24.16 17.63 11.16
CA GLU A 30 -23.29 17.75 12.33
C GLU A 30 -22.77 19.20 12.43
N VAL A 31 -22.88 19.79 13.62
CA VAL A 31 -22.47 21.18 13.89
C VAL A 31 -21.60 21.28 15.14
N TRP A 32 -20.66 22.22 15.13
CA TRP A 32 -19.91 22.69 16.28
C TRP A 32 -20.42 24.07 16.69
N VAL A 33 -20.94 24.18 17.91
CA VAL A 33 -21.40 25.44 18.50
C VAL A 33 -20.35 25.91 19.50
N GLU A 34 -19.94 27.17 19.39
CA GLU A 34 -18.94 27.77 20.28
C GLU A 34 -19.25 29.22 20.61
N GLY A 35 -18.55 29.76 21.61
CA GLY A 35 -18.65 31.17 22.01
C GLY A 35 -20.01 31.60 22.58
N VAL A 36 -20.96 30.68 22.80
CA VAL A 36 -22.27 30.97 23.40
C VAL A 36 -22.18 30.92 24.93
N ASP A 37 -21.91 29.74 25.49
CA ASP A 37 -21.55 29.45 26.89
C ASP A 37 -21.36 27.94 27.09
N VAL A 38 -20.89 27.53 28.28
CA VAL A 38 -20.64 26.11 28.63
C VAL A 38 -21.85 25.18 28.46
N THR A 39 -23.08 25.70 28.57
CA THR A 39 -24.31 24.92 28.41
C THR A 39 -24.58 24.63 26.94
N PHE A 40 -24.43 25.62 26.06
CA PHE A 40 -24.80 25.48 24.65
C PHE A 40 -23.66 25.02 23.74
N ASN A 41 -22.39 25.25 24.14
CA ASN A 41 -21.24 24.90 23.33
C ASN A 41 -21.07 23.36 23.18
N GLY A 42 -20.47 22.93 22.07
CA GLY A 42 -20.14 21.53 21.79
C GLY A 42 -20.52 21.05 20.39
N LYS A 43 -20.31 19.75 20.16
CA LYS A 43 -20.71 19.02 18.95
C LYS A 43 -22.14 18.52 19.08
N TYR A 44 -22.99 18.83 18.09
CA TYR A 44 -24.39 18.41 18.07
C TYR A 44 -24.84 18.02 16.66
N THR A 45 -25.91 17.24 16.59
CA THR A 45 -26.64 16.96 15.35
C THR A 45 -27.87 17.86 15.30
N VAL A 46 -28.09 18.53 14.17
CA VAL A 46 -29.27 19.37 13.94
C VAL A 46 -30.51 18.48 13.88
N THR A 47 -31.44 18.70 14.80
CA THR A 47 -32.72 17.96 14.91
C THR A 47 -33.88 18.65 14.20
N ALA A 48 -33.82 19.97 14.05
CA ALA A 48 -34.83 20.75 13.37
C ALA A 48 -34.24 22.06 12.82
N VAL A 49 -34.80 22.52 11.71
CA VAL A 49 -34.54 23.85 11.13
C VAL A 49 -35.86 24.61 11.15
N GLY A 50 -36.00 25.54 12.09
CA GLY A 50 -37.25 26.28 12.31
C GLY A 50 -37.47 27.41 11.31
N SER A 51 -36.39 27.97 10.78
CA SER A 51 -36.37 29.01 9.74
C SER A 51 -35.01 29.02 9.05
N THR A 52 -34.80 29.93 8.09
CA THR A 52 -33.46 30.14 7.50
C THR A 52 -32.42 30.61 8.51
N THR A 53 -32.83 31.10 9.69
CA THR A 53 -31.97 31.67 10.73
C THR A 53 -32.11 30.95 12.07
N THR A 54 -32.87 29.86 12.17
CA THR A 54 -33.05 29.14 13.44
C THR A 54 -32.92 27.64 13.26
N PHE A 55 -32.15 27.01 14.14
CA PHE A 55 -31.97 25.57 14.19
C PHE A 55 -31.97 25.07 15.63
N SER A 56 -32.26 23.78 15.80
CA SER A 56 -32.37 23.15 17.11
C SER A 56 -31.61 21.84 17.20
N TYR A 57 -31.14 21.50 18.40
CA TYR A 57 -30.48 20.24 18.72
C TYR A 57 -30.85 19.77 20.13
N ALA A 58 -30.67 18.48 20.39
CA ALA A 58 -30.90 17.91 21.71
C ALA A 58 -29.83 18.38 22.71
N LYS A 59 -30.26 18.92 23.85
CA LYS A 59 -29.39 19.32 24.97
C LYS A 59 -30.10 19.14 26.30
N THR A 60 -29.62 18.22 27.13
CA THR A 60 -30.14 18.03 28.50
C THR A 60 -29.57 19.09 29.44
N ALA A 61 -30.37 20.08 29.81
CA ALA A 61 -30.05 21.13 30.78
C ALA A 61 -31.33 21.82 31.28
N SER A 62 -31.20 22.66 32.31
CA SER A 62 -32.31 23.51 32.78
C SER A 62 -32.83 24.41 31.66
N ASN A 63 -34.15 24.66 31.64
CA ASN A 63 -34.77 25.54 30.66
C ASN A 63 -34.16 26.96 30.74
N VAL A 64 -33.93 27.54 29.56
CA VAL A 64 -33.42 28.89 29.37
C VAL A 64 -34.39 29.63 28.46
N SER A 65 -35.04 30.67 28.98
CA SER A 65 -35.84 31.59 28.17
C SER A 65 -34.99 32.21 27.07
N SER A 66 -35.58 32.59 25.94
CA SER A 66 -34.82 33.22 24.85
C SER A 66 -34.05 34.45 25.35
N THR A 67 -32.73 34.38 25.22
CA THR A 67 -31.81 35.43 25.66
C THR A 67 -30.82 35.76 24.55
N ALA A 68 -30.39 37.02 24.48
CA ALA A 68 -29.39 37.45 23.52
C ALA A 68 -28.01 36.86 23.86
N VAL A 69 -27.22 36.59 22.82
CA VAL A 69 -25.83 36.18 22.92
C VAL A 69 -24.97 37.36 22.49
N SER A 70 -24.26 37.97 23.45
CA SER A 70 -23.47 39.19 23.22
C SER A 70 -22.03 38.92 22.74
N SER A 71 -21.60 37.66 22.75
CA SER A 71 -20.23 37.29 22.41
C SER A 71 -19.99 37.40 20.90
N SER A 72 -18.96 38.15 20.50
CA SER A 72 -18.54 38.26 19.10
C SER A 72 -17.95 36.96 18.53
N THR A 73 -17.62 36.00 19.40
CA THR A 73 -17.11 34.67 19.03
C THR A 73 -18.19 33.60 19.02
N ALA A 74 -19.46 33.97 19.23
CA ALA A 74 -20.57 33.02 19.19
C ALA A 74 -20.84 32.57 17.74
N LEU A 75 -20.43 31.35 17.40
CA LEU A 75 -20.44 30.83 16.04
C LEU A 75 -21.04 29.43 16.00
N VAL A 76 -21.69 29.10 14.87
CA VAL A 76 -22.02 27.74 14.49
C VAL A 76 -21.24 27.36 13.24
N ASN A 77 -20.56 26.22 13.28
CA ASN A 77 -19.80 25.67 12.17
C ASN A 77 -20.36 24.31 11.77
N LYS A 78 -20.71 24.15 10.48
CA LYS A 78 -21.01 22.83 9.94
C LYS A 78 -19.73 21.99 9.93
N ILE A 79 -19.81 20.79 10.52
CA ILE A 79 -18.70 19.85 10.59
C ILE A 79 -18.45 19.33 9.18
N GLY A 80 -17.22 19.52 8.70
CA GLY A 80 -16.81 19.17 7.34
C GLY A 80 -15.91 20.18 6.62
N SER A 81 -15.70 21.40 7.14
CA SER A 81 -14.73 22.32 6.49
C SER A 81 -14.17 23.50 7.29
N ILE A 82 -14.16 23.48 8.63
CA ILE A 82 -13.31 24.41 9.42
C ILE A 82 -12.84 23.69 10.69
N ASN A 83 -11.53 23.54 10.86
CA ASN A 83 -10.90 23.21 12.13
C ASN A 83 -10.43 24.52 12.77
N ILE A 84 -10.80 24.74 14.03
CA ILE A 84 -10.38 25.91 14.82
C ILE A 84 -9.30 25.42 15.76
N GLU A 85 -8.19 26.15 15.85
CA GLU A 85 -7.10 25.84 16.76
C GLU A 85 -7.54 26.08 18.22
N ASP A 86 -7.25 25.12 19.10
CA ASP A 86 -7.37 25.28 20.54
C ASP A 86 -5.96 25.46 21.12
N GLU A 87 -5.77 26.51 21.91
CA GLU A 87 -4.46 26.88 22.48
C GLU A 87 -3.93 25.82 23.47
N SER A 88 -4.81 25.03 24.07
CA SER A 88 -4.50 24.10 25.17
C SER A 88 -4.59 22.62 24.77
N THR A 89 -5.24 22.32 23.64
CA THR A 89 -5.74 20.99 23.33
C THR A 89 -5.56 20.71 21.84
N LEU A 90 -4.49 19.99 21.48
CA LEU A 90 -4.31 19.52 20.11
C LEU A 90 -5.42 18.53 19.72
N ALA A 91 -5.66 18.35 18.42
CA ALA A 91 -6.55 17.30 17.90
C ALA A 91 -6.12 15.92 18.40
N SER A 92 -7.09 15.08 18.78
CA SER A 92 -6.81 13.74 19.34
C SER A 92 -6.06 12.84 18.36
N THR A 93 -6.44 12.91 17.09
CA THR A 93 -5.81 12.20 15.99
C THR A 93 -5.93 13.01 14.70
N GLY A 94 -5.00 12.78 13.78
CA GLY A 94 -5.01 13.30 12.42
C GLY A 94 -4.11 12.45 11.54
N TYR A 95 -4.27 12.53 10.22
CA TYR A 95 -3.43 11.74 9.32
C TYR A 95 -3.00 12.52 8.09
N LEU A 96 -1.86 12.10 7.54
CA LEU A 96 -1.36 12.52 6.23
C LEU A 96 -1.26 11.28 5.35
N THR A 97 -1.87 11.33 4.17
CA THR A 97 -1.73 10.27 3.16
C THR A 97 -0.96 10.82 1.97
N THR A 98 0.05 10.10 1.52
CA THR A 98 0.78 10.48 0.29
C THR A 98 -0.09 10.25 -0.93
N GLY A 99 0.29 10.85 -2.06
CA GLY A 99 -0.15 10.34 -3.36
C GLY A 99 0.38 8.92 -3.60
N TYR A 100 -0.15 8.28 -4.65
CA TYR A 100 0.36 6.98 -5.08
C TYR A 100 1.79 7.07 -5.60
N ILE A 101 2.67 6.25 -5.02
CA ILE A 101 4.09 6.17 -5.34
C ILE A 101 4.30 4.99 -6.27
N ARG A 102 4.77 5.28 -7.49
CA ARG A 102 5.03 4.29 -8.56
C ARG A 102 6.47 4.26 -9.06
N TYR A 103 7.33 5.16 -8.58
CA TYR A 103 8.72 5.37 -9.05
C TYR A 103 8.86 5.50 -10.59
N GLY A 104 7.82 5.96 -11.27
CA GLY A 104 7.84 6.20 -12.71
C GLY A 104 7.75 4.96 -13.61
N THR A 105 7.47 3.76 -13.08
CA THR A 105 7.26 2.54 -13.90
C THR A 105 5.93 1.87 -13.58
N LEU A 106 5.35 1.19 -14.57
CA LEU A 106 4.10 0.41 -14.44
C LEU A 106 4.36 -1.05 -13.99
N GLU A 107 5.60 -1.36 -13.60
CA GLU A 107 5.95 -2.69 -13.12
C GLU A 107 5.53 -2.85 -11.65
N PRO A 108 5.03 -4.03 -11.25
CA PRO A 108 4.82 -4.36 -9.84
C PRO A 108 6.13 -4.30 -9.04
N LYS A 109 6.03 -3.80 -7.80
CA LYS A 109 7.16 -3.61 -6.90
C LYS A 109 6.82 -4.14 -5.53
N ASN A 110 7.86 -4.62 -4.85
CA ASN A 110 7.79 -4.86 -3.42
C ASN A 110 8.34 -3.61 -2.73
N PHE A 111 7.45 -2.82 -2.16
CA PHE A 111 7.82 -1.80 -1.19
C PHE A 111 8.31 -2.57 0.03
N LYS A 112 9.60 -2.44 0.36
CA LYS A 112 10.25 -3.33 1.33
C LYS A 112 10.60 -2.63 2.61
N ARG A 113 10.92 -1.34 2.55
CA ARG A 113 11.35 -0.60 3.73
C ARG A 113 10.80 0.80 3.75
N LEU A 114 10.34 1.20 4.92
CA LEU A 114 9.84 2.53 5.20
C LEU A 114 10.55 3.11 6.42
N LEU A 115 10.66 4.42 6.42
CA LEU A 115 11.18 5.19 7.55
C LEU A 115 10.39 6.50 7.63
N ALA A 116 9.74 6.76 8.75
CA ALA A 116 9.28 8.09 9.10
C ALA A 116 10.31 8.76 10.03
N ARG A 117 10.60 10.04 9.79
CA ARG A 117 11.42 10.87 10.67
C ARG A 117 10.53 11.92 11.35
N GLY A 118 10.77 12.10 12.63
CA GLY A 118 10.01 13.03 13.45
C GLY A 118 10.56 13.15 14.86
N ASP A 119 9.86 13.93 15.67
CA ASP A 119 9.97 13.91 17.12
C ASP A 119 8.70 13.25 17.66
N PHE A 120 8.87 12.17 18.41
CA PHE A 120 7.77 11.36 18.96
C PHE A 120 7.83 11.31 20.48
N THR A 121 8.45 12.32 21.10
CA THR A 121 8.55 12.42 22.56
C THR A 121 7.16 12.47 23.22
N TYR A 122 6.21 13.15 22.57
CA TYR A 122 4.81 13.29 23.01
C TYR A 122 3.88 12.73 21.94
N GLY A 123 2.97 11.83 22.34
CA GLY A 123 2.09 11.12 21.42
C GLY A 123 2.79 10.09 20.53
N SER A 124 2.15 9.71 19.41
CA SER A 124 2.66 8.65 18.54
C SER A 124 2.36 8.86 17.06
N LEU A 125 3.20 8.30 16.19
CA LEU A 125 2.98 8.21 14.76
C LEU A 125 2.87 6.75 14.32
N THR A 126 1.73 6.35 13.78
CA THR A 126 1.55 5.04 13.14
C THR A 126 1.75 5.17 11.63
N LEU A 127 2.57 4.28 11.08
CA LEU A 127 2.93 4.23 9.67
C LEU A 127 2.26 3.04 9.00
N GLU A 128 1.48 3.33 7.96
CA GLU A 128 0.68 2.36 7.23
C GLU A 128 0.97 2.43 5.72
N THR A 129 0.81 1.29 5.05
CA THR A 129 0.70 1.24 3.58
C THR A 129 -0.76 1.14 3.20
N VAL A 130 -1.16 1.88 2.17
CA VAL A 130 -2.46 1.77 1.53
C VAL A 130 -2.27 1.15 0.15
N ASP A 131 -2.89 0.00 -0.09
CA ASP A 131 -2.81 -0.69 -1.37
C ASP A 131 -3.68 -0.02 -2.46
N LYS A 132 -3.64 -0.59 -3.66
CA LYS A 132 -4.39 -0.10 -4.82
C LYS A 132 -5.91 -0.12 -4.63
N ASP A 133 -6.40 -0.99 -3.75
CA ASP A 133 -7.81 -1.21 -3.46
C ASP A 133 -8.28 -0.39 -2.24
N GLY A 134 -7.35 0.37 -1.62
CA GLY A 134 -7.63 1.22 -0.46
C GLY A 134 -7.50 0.49 0.88
N THR A 135 -6.98 -0.74 0.91
CA THR A 135 -6.76 -1.48 2.14
C THR A 135 -5.53 -0.95 2.86
N GLU A 136 -5.67 -0.71 4.16
CA GLU A 136 -4.61 -0.16 5.02
C GLU A 136 -3.92 -1.28 5.80
N TYR A 137 -2.59 -1.20 5.89
CA TYR A 137 -1.76 -2.18 6.60
C TYR A 137 -0.76 -1.46 7.50
N ASP A 138 -0.84 -1.71 8.80
CA ASP A 138 0.05 -1.16 9.82
C ASP A 138 1.43 -1.82 9.78
N HIS A 139 2.48 -1.01 9.89
CA HIS A 139 3.87 -1.50 9.94
C HIS A 139 4.55 -1.23 11.27
N ILE A 140 4.44 0.00 11.76
CA ILE A 140 5.12 0.42 12.99
C ILE A 140 4.42 1.64 13.60
N THR A 141 4.48 1.72 14.92
CA THR A 141 4.16 2.92 15.68
C THR A 141 5.44 3.49 16.28
N TYR A 142 5.74 4.74 15.98
CA TYR A 142 6.81 5.51 16.59
C TYR A 142 6.28 6.30 17.78
N GLU A 143 6.94 6.19 18.91
CA GLU A 143 6.55 6.80 20.18
C GLU A 143 7.80 6.99 21.05
N THR A 144 7.62 7.48 22.28
CA THR A 144 8.74 7.63 23.22
C THR A 144 9.49 6.30 23.37
N GLY A 145 10.80 6.32 23.09
CA GLY A 145 11.66 5.13 23.13
C GLY A 145 11.80 4.36 21.80
N VAL A 146 10.96 4.62 20.80
CA VAL A 146 11.04 4.01 19.46
C VAL A 146 11.03 5.10 18.41
N THR A 147 12.20 5.71 18.16
CA THR A 147 12.32 6.84 17.22
C THR A 147 13.07 6.46 15.94
N ALA A 148 12.50 6.84 14.79
CA ALA A 148 13.13 6.84 13.48
C ALA A 148 13.88 5.54 13.09
N VAL A 149 13.29 4.39 13.39
CA VAL A 149 13.76 3.07 12.95
C VAL A 149 13.19 2.74 11.56
N GLU A 150 14.02 2.16 10.69
CA GLU A 150 13.58 1.64 9.40
C GLU A 150 12.80 0.32 9.61
N VAL A 151 11.56 0.25 9.13
CA VAL A 151 10.71 -0.93 9.24
C VAL A 151 10.63 -1.67 7.91
N GLY A 152 10.64 -3.00 7.97
CA GLY A 152 10.35 -3.84 6.82
C GLY A 152 8.84 -3.97 6.60
N THR A 153 8.39 -3.82 5.37
CA THR A 153 6.97 -3.98 5.00
C THR A 153 6.77 -5.35 4.37
N SER A 154 6.11 -6.26 5.10
CA SER A 154 5.68 -7.56 4.57
C SER A 154 4.27 -7.52 3.96
N GLN A 155 3.54 -6.43 4.20
CA GLN A 155 2.20 -6.19 3.69
C GLN A 155 2.19 -4.95 2.79
N PRO A 156 1.44 -4.93 1.68
CA PRO A 156 0.62 -6.03 1.14
C PRO A 156 1.48 -7.22 0.67
N ASP A 157 0.97 -8.46 0.84
CA ASP A 157 1.70 -9.70 0.50
C ASP A 157 2.01 -9.87 -0.99
N THR A 158 1.27 -9.15 -1.85
CA THR A 158 1.45 -9.19 -3.31
C THR A 158 2.13 -7.93 -3.81
N ALA A 159 2.95 -8.07 -4.85
CA ALA A 159 3.62 -6.95 -5.49
C ALA A 159 2.58 -5.94 -6.01
N GLN A 160 2.80 -4.67 -5.71
CA GLN A 160 1.90 -3.58 -6.09
C GLN A 160 2.55 -2.71 -7.15
N GLU A 161 1.77 -2.27 -8.14
CA GLU A 161 2.26 -1.29 -9.12
C GLU A 161 2.55 0.06 -8.45
N TYR A 162 1.68 0.44 -7.51
CA TYR A 162 1.77 1.64 -6.70
C TYR A 162 1.20 1.39 -5.30
N VAL A 163 1.66 2.18 -4.32
CA VAL A 163 1.07 2.25 -2.98
C VAL A 163 1.05 3.69 -2.50
N ALA A 164 0.17 4.02 -1.55
CA ALA A 164 0.29 5.24 -0.77
C ALA A 164 0.76 4.90 0.65
N PHE A 165 1.35 5.86 1.34
CA PHE A 165 1.66 5.73 2.77
C PHE A 165 0.80 6.67 3.57
N LYS A 166 0.25 6.15 4.66
CA LYS A 166 -0.56 6.90 5.60
C LYS A 166 0.19 7.01 6.92
N PHE A 167 0.25 8.23 7.42
CA PHE A 167 0.92 8.60 8.67
C PHE A 167 -0.16 9.10 9.61
N ILE A 168 -0.52 8.29 10.60
CA ILE A 168 -1.51 8.66 11.61
C ILE A 168 -0.77 9.24 12.81
N LEU A 169 -1.09 10.47 13.17
CA LEU A 169 -0.54 11.19 14.31
C LEU A 169 -1.57 11.21 15.43
N ASN A 170 -1.20 10.67 16.58
CA ASN A 170 -2.01 10.75 17.79
C ASN A 170 -1.30 11.67 18.78
N ARG A 171 -2.02 12.63 19.34
CA ARG A 171 -1.47 13.51 20.38
C ARG A 171 -1.16 12.73 21.66
N ASP A 172 -0.46 13.37 22.58
CA ASP A 172 -0.24 12.78 23.91
C ASP A 172 -1.54 12.73 24.73
N THR A 173 -1.75 11.63 25.46
CA THR A 173 -2.95 11.44 26.29
C THR A 173 -2.85 12.15 27.65
N THR A 174 -1.64 12.48 28.10
CA THR A 174 -1.38 13.11 29.40
C THR A 174 -1.19 14.61 29.24
N THR A 175 -0.34 15.03 28.30
CA THR A 175 -0.07 16.43 27.98
C THR A 175 -0.77 16.80 26.68
N THR A 176 -2.07 17.10 26.76
CA THR A 176 -2.92 17.31 25.57
C THR A 176 -2.56 18.52 24.71
N SER A 177 -1.69 19.41 25.20
CA SER A 177 -1.12 20.53 24.45
C SER A 177 0.07 20.13 23.56
N GLN A 178 0.52 18.86 23.64
CA GLN A 178 1.66 18.35 22.91
C GLN A 178 1.31 17.12 22.07
N GLY A 179 2.11 16.88 21.03
CA GLY A 179 1.92 15.79 20.10
C GLY A 179 3.14 15.58 19.22
N PRO A 180 3.09 14.55 18.36
CA PRO A 180 4.22 14.14 17.54
C PRO A 180 4.47 15.14 16.41
N VAL A 181 5.74 15.34 16.05
CA VAL A 181 6.15 16.20 14.94
C VAL A 181 6.67 15.33 13.81
N PHE A 182 5.97 15.32 12.68
CA PHE A 182 6.46 14.66 11.46
C PHE A 182 7.37 15.60 10.65
N LYS A 183 8.57 15.12 10.29
CA LYS A 183 9.56 15.89 9.51
C LYS A 183 9.69 15.40 8.07
N GLY A 184 9.42 14.12 7.82
CA GLY A 184 9.48 13.55 6.47
C GLY A 184 9.57 12.03 6.49
N TYR A 185 9.56 11.41 5.31
CA TYR A 185 9.62 9.97 5.16
C TYR A 185 10.56 9.55 4.04
N GLN A 186 10.97 8.29 4.09
CA GLN A 186 11.70 7.64 3.02
C GLN A 186 11.06 6.27 2.76
N ALA A 187 10.83 5.97 1.49
CA ALA A 187 10.38 4.67 1.03
C ALA A 187 11.44 4.05 0.12
N LYS A 188 11.70 2.76 0.30
CA LYS A 188 12.60 1.97 -0.55
C LYS A 188 11.82 0.78 -1.09
N ALA A 189 11.82 0.65 -2.41
CA ALA A 189 11.24 -0.49 -3.10
C ALA A 189 12.29 -1.23 -3.92
N THR A 190 12.05 -2.51 -4.13
CA THR A 190 12.76 -3.31 -5.14
C THR A 190 11.74 -3.65 -6.23
N ILE A 191 12.15 -3.58 -7.49
CA ILE A 191 11.37 -4.14 -8.60
C ILE A 191 11.07 -5.61 -8.28
N ALA A 192 9.81 -6.02 -8.42
CA ALA A 192 9.44 -7.41 -8.24
C ALA A 192 9.82 -8.17 -9.52
N THR A 193 11.06 -8.65 -9.60
CA THR A 193 11.44 -9.56 -10.68
C THR A 193 10.65 -10.86 -10.49
N PRO A 194 9.96 -11.37 -11.53
CA PRO A 194 9.39 -12.72 -11.49
C PRO A 194 10.48 -13.70 -11.07
N ARG A 195 10.20 -14.59 -10.13
CA ARG A 195 11.18 -15.61 -9.73
C ARG A 195 11.43 -16.52 -10.92
N GLN A 196 12.58 -16.34 -11.57
CA GLN A 196 13.01 -17.21 -12.65
C GLN A 196 13.46 -18.55 -12.05
N ARG A 197 12.85 -19.65 -12.50
CA ARG A 197 13.22 -21.00 -12.10
C ARG A 197 14.36 -21.48 -12.99
N VAL A 198 15.45 -21.92 -12.38
CA VAL A 198 16.54 -22.61 -13.06
C VAL A 198 16.30 -24.12 -12.96
N MET A 199 16.40 -24.82 -14.09
CA MET A 199 16.21 -26.27 -14.19
C MET A 199 17.40 -26.88 -14.89
N LYS A 200 17.78 -28.09 -14.48
CA LYS A 200 18.96 -28.77 -14.97
C LYS A 200 18.62 -30.23 -15.24
N PHE A 201 18.91 -30.71 -16.45
CA PHE A 201 18.62 -32.08 -16.83
C PHE A 201 19.64 -32.62 -17.86
N PRO A 202 19.94 -33.93 -17.81
CA PRO A 202 20.79 -34.58 -18.79
C PRO A 202 19.99 -34.99 -20.03
N VAL A 203 20.62 -34.89 -21.20
CA VAL A 203 20.11 -35.38 -22.48
C VAL A 203 21.20 -36.21 -23.14
N TYR A 204 20.85 -37.40 -23.63
CA TYR A 204 21.75 -38.19 -24.45
C TYR A 204 21.93 -37.55 -25.83
N CYS A 205 23.16 -37.50 -26.31
CA CYS A 205 23.51 -36.97 -27.61
C CYS A 205 24.43 -37.96 -28.33
N PHE A 206 23.83 -38.83 -29.14
CA PHE A 206 24.53 -39.81 -29.94
C PHE A 206 24.05 -39.76 -31.40
N ASP A 207 24.91 -40.19 -32.33
CA ASP A 207 24.59 -40.21 -33.75
C ASP A 207 23.38 -41.09 -34.05
N ILE A 208 23.27 -42.20 -33.35
CA ILE A 208 22.18 -43.16 -33.43
C ILE A 208 21.58 -43.32 -32.04
N GLU A 209 20.32 -42.95 -31.90
CA GLU A 209 19.56 -43.04 -30.65
C GLU A 209 18.38 -43.99 -30.84
N THR A 210 17.97 -44.63 -29.75
CA THR A 210 16.82 -45.53 -29.72
C THR A 210 15.81 -45.00 -28.72
N ASP A 211 14.56 -44.87 -29.13
CA ASP A 211 13.49 -44.43 -28.23
C ASP A 211 13.01 -45.56 -27.29
N ARG A 212 12.04 -45.25 -26.41
CA ARG A 212 11.46 -46.24 -25.48
C ARG A 212 10.75 -47.41 -26.19
N TYR A 213 10.35 -47.24 -27.44
CA TYR A 213 9.66 -48.24 -28.25
C TYR A 213 10.63 -48.99 -29.19
N ASN A 214 11.94 -48.89 -28.95
CA ASN A 214 12.99 -49.49 -29.76
C ASN A 214 13.04 -48.98 -31.21
N VAL A 215 12.47 -47.80 -31.49
CA VAL A 215 12.60 -47.16 -32.79
C VAL A 215 13.94 -46.45 -32.84
N VAL A 216 14.80 -46.91 -33.75
CA VAL A 216 16.12 -46.33 -33.98
C VAL A 216 15.99 -45.12 -34.91
N SER A 217 16.59 -44.00 -34.52
CA SER A 217 16.65 -42.79 -35.34
C SER A 217 18.03 -42.15 -35.24
N GLY A 218 18.66 -41.89 -36.38
CA GLY A 218 20.02 -41.37 -36.41
C GLY A 218 20.68 -41.36 -37.77
N TYR A 219 21.76 -40.62 -37.87
CA TYR A 219 22.71 -40.63 -38.97
C TYR A 219 24.09 -40.21 -38.43
N GLU A 220 25.15 -40.58 -39.13
CA GLU A 220 26.53 -40.23 -38.75
C GLU A 220 26.73 -38.70 -38.68
N GLY A 221 27.28 -38.19 -37.58
CA GLY A 221 27.46 -36.76 -37.32
C GLY A 221 26.23 -36.03 -36.76
N LYS A 222 25.11 -36.72 -36.52
CA LYS A 222 23.90 -36.12 -35.91
C LYS A 222 24.18 -35.56 -34.51
N ALA A 223 25.03 -36.19 -33.71
CA ALA A 223 25.36 -35.72 -32.37
C ALA A 223 26.09 -34.37 -32.39
N LEU A 224 27.05 -34.21 -33.29
CA LEU A 224 27.76 -32.93 -33.48
C LEU A 224 26.81 -31.83 -33.96
N ALA A 225 25.97 -32.14 -34.96
CA ALA A 225 24.99 -31.18 -35.47
C ALA A 225 23.99 -30.73 -34.39
N ARG A 226 23.52 -31.64 -33.54
CA ARG A 226 22.64 -31.31 -32.42
C ARG A 226 23.31 -30.45 -31.36
N LEU A 227 24.55 -30.78 -30.98
CA LEU A 227 25.30 -29.99 -30.02
C LEU A 227 25.47 -28.55 -30.53
N GLN A 228 25.89 -28.39 -31.78
CA GLN A 228 26.08 -27.06 -32.40
C GLN A 228 24.78 -26.26 -32.51
N LEU A 229 23.64 -26.91 -32.77
CA LEU A 229 22.35 -26.23 -32.77
C LEU A 229 21.99 -25.70 -31.37
N LEU A 230 22.23 -26.50 -30.33
CA LEU A 230 21.97 -26.09 -28.96
C LEU A 230 22.93 -24.98 -28.51
N GLU A 231 24.21 -25.09 -28.84
CA GLU A 231 25.23 -24.06 -28.59
C GLU A 231 24.89 -22.75 -29.33
N GLY A 232 24.36 -22.83 -30.56
CA GLY A 232 23.92 -21.64 -31.29
C GLY A 232 22.71 -20.94 -30.65
N VAL A 233 21.76 -21.71 -30.09
CA VAL A 233 20.63 -21.17 -29.33
C VAL A 233 21.09 -20.53 -28.02
N GLU A 234 22.06 -21.15 -27.34
CA GLU A 234 22.70 -20.60 -26.13
C GLU A 234 23.42 -19.28 -26.44
N GLU A 235 24.22 -19.22 -27.51
CA GLU A 235 24.98 -18.02 -27.91
C GLU A 235 24.06 -16.85 -28.28
N ASN A 236 22.96 -17.12 -28.99
CA ASN A 236 21.98 -16.10 -29.37
C ASN A 236 21.11 -15.65 -28.18
N GLY A 237 21.00 -16.46 -27.14
CA GLY A 237 20.10 -16.22 -26.01
C GLY A 237 18.61 -16.32 -26.40
N ASP A 238 18.30 -17.15 -27.40
CA ASP A 238 16.94 -17.28 -27.94
C ASP A 238 15.97 -17.89 -26.91
N VAL A 239 14.73 -17.41 -26.90
CA VAL A 239 13.67 -17.97 -26.06
C VAL A 239 13.07 -19.20 -26.76
N VAL A 240 13.24 -20.37 -26.14
CA VAL A 240 12.73 -21.65 -26.65
C VAL A 240 11.62 -22.19 -25.74
N THR A 241 10.76 -23.04 -26.30
CA THR A 241 9.78 -23.76 -25.49
C THR A 241 10.39 -25.06 -24.99
N TRP A 242 10.52 -25.18 -23.67
CA TRP A 242 10.82 -26.44 -23.01
C TRP A 242 9.53 -27.15 -22.64
N GLN A 243 9.47 -28.44 -22.96
CA GLN A 243 8.34 -29.30 -22.63
C GLN A 243 8.85 -30.56 -21.93
N ASP A 244 8.30 -30.85 -20.75
CA ASP A 244 8.48 -32.13 -20.08
C ASP A 244 7.32 -33.05 -20.42
N LEU A 245 7.60 -34.09 -21.21
CA LEU A 245 6.61 -35.07 -21.63
C LEU A 245 6.16 -36.01 -20.51
N THR A 246 6.86 -36.05 -19.37
CA THR A 246 6.48 -36.90 -18.23
C THR A 246 5.46 -36.23 -17.32
N THR A 247 5.56 -34.92 -17.15
CA THR A 247 4.66 -34.12 -16.31
C THR A 247 3.62 -33.33 -17.11
N GLY A 248 3.84 -33.16 -18.42
CA GLY A 248 3.02 -32.31 -19.30
C GLY A 248 3.30 -30.81 -19.13
N GLU A 249 4.30 -30.43 -18.34
CA GLU A 249 4.69 -29.04 -18.13
C GLU A 249 5.32 -28.46 -19.42
N SER A 250 4.92 -27.25 -19.80
CA SER A 250 5.50 -26.51 -20.92
C SER A 250 5.75 -25.06 -20.52
N ARG A 251 6.96 -24.55 -20.78
CA ARG A 251 7.36 -23.17 -20.45
C ARG A 251 8.28 -22.58 -21.50
N GLN A 252 8.23 -21.25 -21.62
CA GLN A 252 9.27 -20.50 -22.33
C GLN A 252 10.50 -20.36 -21.43
N VAL A 253 11.66 -20.67 -21.99
CA VAL A 253 12.94 -20.70 -21.29
C VAL A 253 14.06 -20.20 -22.19
N VAL A 254 15.15 -19.77 -21.59
CA VAL A 254 16.44 -19.54 -22.26
C VAL A 254 17.42 -20.60 -21.77
N ILE A 255 18.31 -21.06 -22.65
CA ILE A 255 19.42 -21.95 -22.29
C ILE A 255 20.53 -21.09 -21.69
N GLU A 256 20.87 -21.35 -20.43
CA GLU A 256 21.93 -20.58 -19.73
C GLU A 256 23.31 -21.20 -19.90
N GLN A 257 23.35 -22.52 -19.93
CA GLN A 257 24.58 -23.26 -19.97
C GLN A 257 24.37 -24.64 -20.58
N ILE A 258 25.24 -25.00 -21.52
CA ILE A 258 25.38 -26.36 -22.03
C ILE A 258 26.73 -26.92 -21.58
N SER A 259 26.71 -28.10 -20.97
CA SER A 259 27.93 -28.84 -20.64
C SER A 259 27.92 -30.21 -21.31
N PHE A 260 28.83 -30.42 -22.26
CA PHE A 260 28.94 -31.70 -22.96
C PHE A 260 30.05 -32.57 -22.36
N THR A 261 29.67 -33.75 -21.87
CA THR A 261 30.60 -34.78 -21.41
C THR A 261 30.65 -35.92 -22.41
N ARG A 262 31.78 -36.04 -23.11
CA ARG A 262 32.05 -37.16 -24.02
C ARG A 262 32.21 -38.47 -23.24
N MET A 263 31.56 -39.52 -23.70
CA MET A 263 31.57 -40.82 -23.02
C MET A 263 32.49 -41.86 -23.65
N THR A 264 32.92 -41.66 -24.90
CA THR A 264 33.70 -42.66 -25.65
C THR A 264 34.88 -42.02 -26.38
N PRO A 265 36.11 -42.52 -26.21
CA PRO A 265 37.24 -42.13 -27.04
C PRO A 265 37.09 -42.62 -28.49
N PRO A 266 37.68 -41.93 -29.48
CA PRO A 266 37.70 -42.40 -30.87
C PRO A 266 38.44 -43.74 -31.02
N ASP A 267 37.94 -44.63 -31.88
CA ASP A 267 38.61 -45.89 -32.29
C ASP A 267 38.76 -45.96 -33.82
N LYS A 268 39.60 -46.87 -34.34
CA LYS A 268 39.93 -47.01 -35.77
C LYS A 268 38.72 -47.25 -36.68
N ARG A 269 37.55 -47.61 -36.14
CA ARG A 269 36.32 -47.93 -36.88
C ARG A 269 35.16 -46.96 -36.60
N PHE A 270 35.26 -46.10 -35.60
CA PHE A 270 34.18 -45.22 -35.17
C PHE A 270 34.77 -43.97 -34.54
N ASP A 271 34.25 -42.79 -34.91
CA ASP A 271 34.75 -41.50 -34.42
C ASP A 271 34.54 -41.29 -32.92
N GLY A 272 33.68 -42.09 -32.28
CA GLY A 272 33.40 -42.05 -30.85
C GLY A 272 32.63 -40.80 -30.43
N PHE A 273 32.09 -40.02 -31.36
CA PHE A 273 31.46 -38.75 -31.04
C PHE A 273 30.07 -38.99 -30.43
N GLY A 274 29.97 -38.85 -29.11
CA GLY A 274 28.72 -38.95 -28.39
C GLY A 274 28.90 -38.90 -26.88
N GLY A 275 27.82 -38.60 -26.18
CA GLY A 275 27.86 -38.52 -24.72
C GLY A 275 26.58 -37.94 -24.11
N VAL A 276 26.74 -37.33 -22.95
CA VAL A 276 25.64 -36.68 -22.22
C VAL A 276 25.86 -35.18 -22.27
N ILE A 277 24.81 -34.47 -22.69
CA ILE A 277 24.71 -33.02 -22.57
C ILE A 277 23.93 -32.72 -21.30
N GLU A 278 24.49 -31.91 -20.43
CA GLU A 278 23.82 -31.37 -19.28
C GLU A 278 23.36 -29.95 -19.59
N ILE A 279 22.05 -29.75 -19.66
CA ILE A 279 21.46 -28.46 -20.06
C ILE A 279 20.90 -27.78 -18.82
N THR A 280 21.34 -26.54 -18.59
CA THR A 280 20.76 -25.64 -17.59
C THR A 280 19.91 -24.60 -18.30
N ILE A 281 18.62 -24.58 -18.01
CA ILE A 281 17.64 -23.64 -18.57
C ILE A 281 17.07 -22.74 -17.48
N ARG A 282 16.66 -21.54 -17.86
CA ARG A 282 15.99 -20.58 -16.98
C ARG A 282 14.66 -20.12 -17.58
N THR A 283 13.59 -20.10 -16.79
CA THR A 283 12.30 -19.55 -17.24
C THR A 283 12.40 -18.05 -17.48
N VAL A 284 11.80 -17.58 -18.58
CA VAL A 284 11.65 -16.14 -18.87
C VAL A 284 10.54 -15.50 -18.05
#